data_AF-A0A379UUY2-F1
#
_entry.id   AF-A0A379UUY2-F1
#
_cell.length_a   1.000
_cell.length_b   1.000
_cell.length_c   1.000
_cell.angle_alpha   90.00
_cell.angle_beta   90.00
_cell.angle_gamma   90.00
#
_symmetry.space_group_name_H-M   'P 1'
#
loop_
_entity.id
_entity.type
_entity.pdbx_description
1 polymer ?
#
loop_
_entity_poly.entity_id
_entity_poly.type
_entity_poly.pdbx_seq_one_letter_code
_entity_poly.pdbx_strand_id
1 'polypeptide(L)' 'MLYGNIEQLTLLPYVNNIIKKLIIEAVKIAEDQPAGRYELSFPESFLMISEGETHSSLNRKAELHKNISMFRFY' A
#
# COMPACT_ATOMS: atom_id res chain seq x y z
N MET A 1 -7.54 7.63 8.93
CA MET A 1 -6.17 7.14 8.72
C MET A 1 -5.98 5.94 9.64
N LEU A 2 -5.62 4.77 9.10
CA LEU A 2 -5.40 3.56 9.88
C LEU A 2 -3.91 3.19 9.78
N TYR A 3 -3.31 2.80 10.90
CA TYR A 3 -1.93 2.33 10.98
C TYR A 3 -1.92 0.94 11.59
N GLY A 4 -1.03 0.07 11.12
CA GLY A 4 -0.93 -1.30 11.60
C GLY A 4 0.29 -2.01 11.04
N ASN A 5 0.58 -3.18 11.59
CA ASN A 5 1.65 -4.06 11.12
C ASN A 5 1.07 -5.09 10.12
N ILE A 6 1.71 -5.25 8.97
CA ILE A 6 1.35 -6.24 7.93
C ILE A 6 1.41 -7.68 8.45
N GLU A 7 2.23 -7.97 9.45
CA GLU A 7 2.34 -9.28 10.08
C GLU A 7 1.16 -9.57 11.02
N GLN A 8 0.39 -8.55 11.38
CA GLN A 8 -0.70 -8.62 12.37
C GLN A 8 -2.07 -8.26 11.76
N LEU A 9 -2.27 -8.48 10.46
CA LEU A 9 -3.54 -8.22 9.76
C LEU A 9 -4.76 -8.96 10.38
N THR A 10 -4.52 -10.03 11.13
CA THR A 10 -5.55 -10.77 11.88
C THR A 10 -6.20 -9.93 12.98
N LEU A 11 -5.49 -8.94 13.53
CA LEU A 11 -5.99 -8.01 14.56
C LEU A 11 -6.95 -6.94 14.01
N LEU A 12 -7.22 -6.95 12.70
CA LEU A 12 -8.12 -6.03 12.02
C LEU A 12 -9.42 -6.76 11.59
N PRO A 13 -10.30 -7.17 12.53
CA PRO A 13 -11.48 -7.97 12.21
C PRO A 13 -12.50 -7.21 11.35
N TYR A 14 -12.50 -5.89 11.42
CA TYR A 14 -13.39 -4.99 10.67
C TYR A 14 -12.89 -4.69 9.25
N VAL A 15 -11.66 -5.05 8.90
CA VAL A 15 -11.13 -4.82 7.55
C VAL A 15 -11.59 -5.95 6.63
N ASN A 16 -12.16 -5.56 5.49
CA ASN A 16 -12.64 -6.49 4.46
C ASN A 16 -11.52 -7.47 4.06
N ASN A 17 -11.86 -8.75 3.94
CA ASN A 17 -10.93 -9.80 3.54
C ASN A 17 -10.28 -9.55 2.17
N ILE A 18 -10.96 -8.83 1.26
CA ILE A 18 -10.39 -8.43 -0.03
C ILE A 18 -9.18 -7.52 0.19
N ILE A 19 -9.29 -6.53 1.08
CA ILE A 19 -8.19 -5.62 1.41
C ILE A 19 -7.02 -6.41 2.01
N LYS A 20 -7.28 -7.35 2.92
CA LYS A 20 -6.23 -8.20 3.51
C LYS A 20 -5.50 -9.02 2.45
N LYS A 21 -6.23 -9.60 1.49
CA LYS A 21 -5.64 -10.34 0.37
C LYS A 21 -4.77 -9.45 -0.50
N LEU A 22 -5.25 -8.24 -0.83
CA LEU A 22 -4.50 -7.26 -1.62
C LEU A 22 -3.21 -6.81 -0.92
N ILE A 23 -3.25 -6.60 0.40
CA ILE A 23 -2.04 -6.27 1.17
C ILE A 23 -1.02 -7.42 1.09
N ILE A 24 -1.46 -8.67 1.31
CA ILE A 24 -0.57 -9.84 1.25
C ILE A 24 0.03 -10.03 -0.14
N GLU A 25 -0.79 -9.87 -1.19
CA GLU A 25 -0.33 -9.93 -2.59
C GLU A 25 0.69 -8.83 -2.89
N ALA A 26 0.38 -7.59 -2.51
CA ALA A 26 1.26 -6.46 -2.74
C ALA A 26 2.62 -6.61 -2.02
N VAL A 27 2.64 -7.10 -0.79
CA VAL A 27 3.89 -7.36 -0.04
C VAL A 27 4.74 -8.40 -0.76
N LYS A 28 4.16 -9.50 -1.23
CA LYS A 28 4.90 -10.54 -1.98
C LYS A 28 5.50 -10.01 -3.27
N ILE A 29 4.75 -9.21 -4.01
CA ILE A 29 5.27 -8.58 -5.24
C ILE A 29 6.42 -7.63 -4.90
N ALA A 30 6.31 -6.86 -3.81
CA ALA A 30 7.34 -5.92 -3.39
C ALA A 30 8.65 -6.58 -2.92
N GLU A 31 8.61 -7.80 -2.41
CA GLU A 31 9.80 -8.57 -2.02
C GLU A 31 10.62 -9.05 -3.24
N ASP A 32 9.94 -9.38 -4.35
CA ASP A 32 10.57 -10.03 -5.50
C ASP A 32 10.77 -9.12 -6.72
N GLN A 33 10.07 -7.99 -6.80
CA GLN A 33 10.03 -7.14 -8.00
C GLN A 33 10.70 -5.77 -7.80
N PRO A 34 11.35 -5.22 -8.85
CA PRO A 34 11.94 -3.89 -8.81
C PRO A 34 10.87 -2.78 -8.76
N ALA A 35 11.33 -1.52 -8.65
CA ALA A 35 10.45 -0.36 -8.73
C ALA A 35 9.63 -0.34 -10.04
N GLY A 36 8.33 -0.08 -9.92
CA GLY A 36 7.40 -0.14 -11.04
C GLY A 36 5.93 -0.17 -10.62
N ARG A 37 5.04 -0.20 -11.61
CA ARG A 37 3.59 -0.38 -11.40
C ARG A 37 3.22 -1.83 -11.73
N TYR A 38 2.51 -2.47 -10.82
CA TYR A 38 2.06 -3.85 -10.94
C TYR A 38 0.55 -3.91 -10.69
N GLU A 39 -0.21 -4.50 -11.62
CA GLU A 39 -1.63 -4.77 -11.40
C GLU A 39 -1.79 -5.91 -10.40
N LEU A 40 -2.78 -5.79 -9.52
CA LEU A 40 -3.10 -6.82 -8.52
C LEU A 40 -4.27 -7.69 -9.02
N SER A 41 -4.51 -8.80 -8.34
CA SER A 41 -5.55 -9.77 -8.70
C SER A 41 -6.98 -9.22 -8.67
N PHE A 42 -7.24 -8.12 -7.96
CA PHE A 42 -8.56 -7.49 -7.91
C PHE A 42 -8.69 -6.38 -8.96
N PRO A 43 -9.82 -6.26 -9.67
CA PRO A 43 -10.02 -5.22 -10.67
C PRO A 43 -9.80 -3.81 -10.10
N GLU A 44 -9.23 -2.92 -10.92
CA GLU A 44 -8.97 -1.52 -10.58
C GLU A 44 -8.02 -1.31 -9.38
N SER A 45 -7.19 -2.31 -9.06
CA SER A 45 -6.20 -2.23 -8.00
C SER A 45 -4.79 -2.47 -8.52
N PHE A 46 -3.86 -1.63 -8.07
CA PHE A 46 -2.46 -1.69 -8.48
C PHE A 46 -1.54 -1.40 -7.29
N LEU A 47 -0.36 -1.99 -7.33
CA LEU A 47 0.78 -1.66 -6.49
C LEU A 47 1.73 -0.74 -7.26
N MET A 48 2.20 0.30 -6.59
CA MET A 48 3.30 1.14 -7.05
C MET A 48 4.49 0.91 -6.12
N ILE A 49 5.55 0.27 -6.62
CA ILE A 49 6.82 0.15 -5.93
C ILE A 49 7.67 1.34 -6.38
N SER A 50 8.07 2.18 -5.43
CA SER A 50 8.95 3.30 -5.70
C SER A 50 10.05 3.36 -4.67
N GLU A 51 11.28 3.52 -5.14
CA GLU A 51 12.41 3.88 -4.30
C GLU A 51 12.38 5.39 -4.13
N GLY A 52 12.14 5.84 -2.89
CA GLY A 52 12.07 7.25 -2.56
C GLY A 52 12.96 7.57 -1.38
N GLU A 53 13.90 8.50 -1.56
CA GLU A 53 14.62 9.05 -0.42
C GLU A 53 13.66 9.87 0.46
N THR A 54 13.75 9.67 1.77
CA THR A 54 12.92 10.41 2.72
C THR A 54 13.45 11.84 2.84
N HIS A 55 12.90 12.75 2.03
CA HIS A 55 13.25 14.17 2.11
C HIS A 55 12.57 14.88 3.29
N SER A 56 13.21 15.93 3.81
CA SER A 56 12.63 16.83 4.83
C SER A 56 11.22 17.31 4.44
N SER A 57 10.33 17.39 5.44
CA SER A 57 8.94 17.83 5.29
C SER A 57 8.78 19.26 4.74
N LEU A 58 9.82 20.10 4.81
CA LEU A 58 9.80 21.47 4.30
C LEU A 58 9.65 21.56 2.77
N ASN A 59 9.98 20.50 2.02
CA ASN A 59 9.93 20.47 0.55
C ASN A 59 8.81 19.57 -0.02
N ARG A 60 7.90 19.03 0.80
CA ARG A 60 6.86 18.09 0.34
C ARG A 60 5.48 18.77 0.24
N LYS A 61 4.80 18.59 -0.90
CA LYS A 61 3.38 18.94 -1.04
C LYS A 61 2.52 17.83 -0.42
N ALA A 62 1.47 18.21 0.31
CA ALA A 62 0.48 17.27 0.81
C ALA A 62 -0.49 16.87 -0.32
N GLU A 63 -0.71 15.56 -0.48
CA GLU A 63 -1.65 15.02 -1.46
C GLU A 63 -2.84 14.37 -0.74
N LEU A 64 -4.05 14.63 -1.22
CA LEU A 64 -5.29 14.03 -0.72
C LEU A 64 -6.11 13.49 -1.88
N HIS A 65 -6.50 12.22 -1.80
CA HIS A 65 -7.26 11.52 -2.82
C HIS A 65 -8.72 11.39 -2.37
N LYS A 66 -9.67 11.94 -3.15
CA LYS A 66 -11.10 11.91 -2.82
C LYS A 66 -11.80 10.59 -3.21
N ASN A 67 -11.31 9.93 -4.25
CA ASN A 67 -11.98 8.78 -4.86
C ASN A 67 -11.17 7.47 -4.73
N ILE A 68 -10.00 7.52 -4.09
CA ILE A 68 -9.06 6.40 -4.03
C ILE A 68 -8.66 6.19 -2.58
N SER A 69 -8.73 4.94 -2.12
CA SER A 69 -8.14 4.53 -0.85
C SER A 69 -6.66 4.22 -1.08
N MET A 70 -5.78 4.97 -0.40
CA MET A 70 -4.34 4.78 -0.50
C MET A 70 -3.83 3.95 0.68
N PHE A 71 -3.07 2.89 0.36
CA PHE A 71 -2.34 2.07 1.33
C PHE A 71 -0.85 2.29 1.10
N ARG A 72 -0.11 2.61 2.16
CA ARG A 72 1.32 2.87 2.09
C ARG A 72 2.05 1.97 3.09
N PHE A 73 3.05 1.27 2.60
CA PHE A 73 3.91 0.38 3.37
C PHE A 73 5.29 1.03 3.51
N TYR A 74 5.93 0.81 4.66
CA TYR A 74 7.24 1.33 5.03
C TYR A 74 8.11 0.18 5.53
#